data_AF-A0AAD1T027-F1
#
_entry.id   AF-A0AAD1T027-F1
#
_cell.length_a   1.000
_cell.length_b   1.000
_cell.length_c   1.000
_cell.angle_alpha   90.00
_cell.angle_beta   90.00
_cell.angle_gamma   90.00
#
_symmetry.space_group_name_H-M   'P 1'
#
loop_
_entity.id
_entity.type
_entity.pdbx_description
1 polymer ?
#
loop_
_entity_poly.entity_id
_entity_poly.type
_entity_poly.pdbx_seq_one_letter_code
_entity_poly.pdbx_strand_id
1 'polypeptide(L)'
;MERYVSLFALSLLSLGFMQSKTFDIEVKDSSNHTCIHASLMVNFTVQYEVNSTFSKNSTFSAPSNVTINGSHCGENSGSPLLLVNFGNGHSWSLNFTKNSTMYSGDILNFTYNTNDSTFFPDALKQGLKSSLTKFLDPVLLNRTYKCMHNEILRSENVIQLIWNVTLQAYVQNDTLGQEITCDADKPVVPTPTPPAPTPKPVDKPSVGNYVVSDDTGKCLLASLALQVNASLTIEGKNVSVLYNLNPNTTSSTGTCGNDTATLRLNDTKVAIEFDFAIEHCQERYKIRVSGRLL
;
A
#
# COMPACT_ATOMS: atom_id res chain seq x y z
N MET A 1 -32.96 -22.24 -46.71
CA MET A 1 -32.22 -22.68 -45.51
C MET A 1 -31.15 -21.63 -45.23
N GLU A 2 -31.54 -20.60 -44.48
CA GLU A 2 -30.64 -19.57 -43.98
C GLU A 2 -29.69 -20.19 -42.96
N ARG A 3 -28.38 -19.90 -43.06
CA ARG A 3 -27.43 -20.21 -42.00
C ARG A 3 -26.87 -18.89 -41.48
N TYR A 4 -27.33 -18.54 -40.29
CA TYR A 4 -26.87 -17.44 -39.45
C TYR A 4 -25.35 -17.53 -39.23
N VAL A 5 -24.63 -16.48 -39.59
CA VAL A 5 -23.25 -16.24 -39.16
C VAL A 5 -23.33 -15.54 -37.80
N SER A 6 -22.97 -16.25 -36.74
CA SER A 6 -22.93 -15.70 -35.39
C SER A 6 -21.63 -14.89 -35.21
N LEU A 7 -21.76 -13.56 -35.22
CA LEU A 7 -20.69 -12.64 -34.87
C LEU A 7 -20.57 -12.56 -33.34
N PHE A 8 -19.61 -13.30 -32.78
CA PHE A 8 -19.19 -13.08 -31.40
C PHE A 8 -18.38 -11.77 -31.32
N ALA A 9 -19.04 -10.70 -30.90
CA ALA A 9 -18.36 -9.49 -30.48
C ALA A 9 -17.63 -9.76 -29.16
N LEU A 10 -16.30 -9.91 -29.21
CA LEU A 10 -15.47 -9.83 -28.00
C LEU A 10 -15.54 -8.39 -27.48
N SER A 11 -16.37 -8.14 -26.46
CA SER A 11 -16.24 -6.92 -25.67
C SER A 11 -14.98 -7.05 -24.81
N LEU A 12 -13.91 -6.39 -25.26
CA LEU A 12 -12.77 -6.09 -24.41
C LEU A 12 -13.28 -5.16 -23.30
N LEU A 13 -13.57 -5.74 -22.12
CA LEU A 13 -13.63 -5.00 -20.87
C LEU A 13 -12.26 -4.37 -20.68
N SER A 14 -12.15 -3.10 -21.10
CA SER A 14 -11.06 -2.25 -20.67
C SER A 14 -11.20 -2.12 -19.16
N LEU A 15 -10.35 -2.85 -18.41
CA LEU A 15 -10.00 -2.40 -17.08
C LEU A 15 -9.29 -1.06 -17.30
N GLY A 16 -10.08 0.02 -17.26
CA GLY A 16 -9.56 1.37 -17.26
C GLY A 16 -8.61 1.48 -16.09
N PHE A 17 -7.31 1.53 -16.38
CA PHE A 17 -6.35 2.00 -15.41
C PHE A 17 -6.80 3.41 -15.03
N MET A 18 -7.27 3.59 -13.79
CA MET A 18 -7.50 4.90 -13.20
C MET A 18 -6.12 5.55 -13.05
N GLN A 19 -5.65 6.18 -14.13
CA GLN A 19 -4.43 6.97 -14.09
C GLN A 19 -4.78 8.26 -13.38
N SER A 20 -4.36 8.36 -12.12
CA SER A 20 -4.40 9.61 -11.36
C SER A 20 -3.72 10.71 -12.18
N LYS A 21 -4.36 11.88 -12.23
CA LYS A 21 -3.79 13.05 -12.90
C LYS A 21 -3.36 14.06 -11.84
N THR A 22 -2.33 14.82 -12.15
CA THR A 22 -1.95 15.97 -11.33
C THR A 22 -3.04 17.02 -11.43
N PHE A 23 -3.49 17.54 -10.29
CA PHE A 23 -4.12 18.85 -10.27
C PHE A 23 -3.06 19.88 -9.86
N ASP A 24 -2.97 20.94 -10.64
CA ASP A 24 -1.98 22.00 -10.52
C ASP A 24 -2.73 23.33 -10.40
N ILE A 25 -2.58 24.00 -9.25
CA ILE A 25 -3.45 25.09 -8.85
C ILE A 25 -2.68 26.20 -8.13
N GLU A 26 -3.12 27.43 -8.42
CA GLU A 26 -2.70 28.65 -7.75
C GLU A 26 -3.91 29.28 -7.04
N VAL A 27 -3.76 29.58 -5.75
CA VAL A 27 -4.72 30.39 -4.99
C VAL A 27 -4.18 31.80 -4.93
N LYS A 28 -5.01 32.76 -5.35
CA LYS A 28 -4.66 34.19 -5.41
C LYS A 28 -5.50 35.00 -4.45
N ASP A 29 -4.92 36.09 -3.94
CA ASP A 29 -5.62 37.06 -3.10
C ASP A 29 -6.47 38.03 -3.93
N SER A 30 -7.19 38.92 -3.24
CA SER A 30 -7.99 39.97 -3.88
C SER A 30 -7.18 40.94 -4.75
N SER A 31 -5.86 41.02 -4.56
CA SER A 31 -4.92 41.81 -5.36
C SER A 31 -4.26 40.98 -6.47
N ASN A 32 -4.75 39.77 -6.75
CA ASN A 32 -4.24 38.84 -7.75
C ASN A 32 -2.81 38.33 -7.53
N HIS A 33 -2.31 38.39 -6.28
CA HIS A 33 -1.03 37.79 -5.91
C HIS A 33 -1.23 36.35 -5.43
N THR A 34 -0.34 35.46 -5.83
CA THR A 34 -0.34 34.06 -5.44
C THR A 34 0.06 33.92 -3.99
N CYS A 35 -0.74 33.19 -3.22
CA CYS A 35 -0.47 32.89 -1.82
C CYS A 35 -0.27 31.39 -1.58
N ILE A 36 -0.87 30.52 -2.40
CA ILE A 36 -0.68 29.07 -2.36
C ILE A 36 -0.45 28.58 -3.79
N HIS A 37 0.57 27.75 -3.96
CA HIS A 37 0.77 26.94 -5.15
C HIS A 37 0.78 25.48 -4.73
N ALA A 38 -0.04 24.64 -5.36
CA ALA A 38 -0.11 23.21 -5.08
C ALA A 38 -0.23 22.42 -6.38
N SER A 39 0.68 21.48 -6.58
CA SER A 39 0.67 20.53 -7.68
C SER A 39 0.95 19.15 -7.10
N LEU A 40 -0.04 18.25 -7.13
CA LEU A 40 0.11 16.89 -6.56
C LEU A 40 -0.85 15.88 -7.20
N MET A 41 -0.56 14.60 -6.98
CA MET A 41 -1.45 13.48 -7.29
C MET A 41 -1.95 12.85 -5.99
N VAL A 42 -3.22 12.41 -5.98
CA VAL A 42 -3.80 11.73 -4.82
C VAL A 42 -4.79 10.63 -5.25
N ASN A 43 -4.66 9.48 -4.58
CA ASN A 43 -5.62 8.38 -4.61
C ASN A 43 -6.28 8.22 -3.24
N PHE A 44 -7.58 7.99 -3.26
CA PHE A 44 -8.39 7.72 -2.08
C PHE A 44 -8.81 6.27 -2.10
N THR A 45 -8.67 5.59 -0.95
CA THR A 45 -9.34 4.32 -0.67
C THR A 45 -10.25 4.52 0.52
N VAL A 46 -11.55 4.37 0.31
CA VAL A 46 -12.57 4.58 1.34
C VAL A 46 -13.27 3.25 1.61
N GLN A 47 -13.23 2.79 2.85
CA GLN A 47 -14.07 1.70 3.33
C GLN A 47 -15.45 2.25 3.70
N TYR A 48 -16.50 1.77 3.05
CA TYR A 48 -17.87 2.22 3.28
C TYR A 48 -18.81 1.04 3.59
N GLU A 49 -19.76 1.28 4.49
CA GLU A 49 -20.76 0.29 4.91
C GLU A 49 -21.80 0.08 3.80
N VAL A 50 -22.08 -1.19 3.51
CA VAL A 50 -23.16 -1.61 2.60
C VAL A 50 -24.35 -2.17 3.41
N ASN A 51 -24.06 -2.84 4.52
CA ASN A 51 -25.04 -3.20 5.54
C ASN A 51 -24.35 -3.24 6.92
N SER A 52 -25.10 -3.58 7.97
CA SER A 52 -24.61 -3.57 9.36
C SER A 52 -23.42 -4.51 9.64
N THR A 53 -23.15 -5.48 8.77
CA THR A 53 -22.08 -6.48 8.95
C THR A 53 -21.03 -6.46 7.85
N PHE A 54 -21.26 -5.70 6.78
CA PHE A 54 -20.46 -5.78 5.57
C PHE A 54 -20.08 -4.38 5.06
N SER A 55 -18.79 -4.21 4.79
CA SER A 55 -18.22 -3.01 4.21
C SER A 55 -17.43 -3.35 2.94
N LYS A 56 -17.42 -2.42 1.98
CA LYS A 56 -16.63 -2.49 0.75
C LYS A 56 -15.58 -1.38 0.72
N ASN A 57 -14.52 -1.60 -0.06
CA ASN A 57 -13.56 -0.54 -0.36
C ASN A 57 -13.85 0.04 -1.74
N SER A 58 -13.90 1.38 -1.83
CA SER A 58 -13.91 2.11 -3.08
C SER A 58 -12.57 2.81 -3.26
N THR A 59 -11.99 2.72 -4.45
CA THR A 59 -10.70 3.37 -4.77
C THR A 59 -10.86 4.26 -5.99
N PHE A 60 -10.48 5.53 -5.86
CA PHE A 60 -10.56 6.52 -6.93
C PHE A 60 -9.52 7.63 -6.74
N SER A 61 -9.21 8.34 -7.82
CA SER A 61 -8.22 9.41 -7.84
C SER A 61 -8.90 10.78 -7.94
N ALA A 62 -8.24 11.83 -7.45
CA ALA A 62 -8.62 13.18 -7.85
C ALA A 62 -8.43 13.35 -9.37
N PRO A 63 -9.40 13.95 -10.09
CA PRO A 63 -9.23 14.29 -11.49
C PRO A 63 -8.30 15.50 -11.65
N SER A 64 -7.84 15.76 -12.87
CA SER A 64 -7.09 17.00 -13.17
C SER A 64 -7.98 18.24 -13.23
N ASN A 65 -9.25 18.08 -13.60
CA ASN A 65 -10.21 19.19 -13.68
C ASN A 65 -10.90 19.35 -12.32
N VAL A 66 -10.38 20.27 -11.52
CA VAL A 66 -10.86 20.58 -10.17
C VAL A 66 -11.24 22.04 -10.06
N THR A 67 -12.06 22.39 -9.08
CA THR A 67 -12.39 23.79 -8.76
C THR A 67 -11.87 24.15 -7.38
N ILE A 68 -11.42 25.40 -7.21
CA ILE A 68 -10.83 25.86 -5.95
C ILE A 68 -11.76 26.78 -5.14
N ASN A 69 -13.07 26.75 -5.43
CA ASN A 69 -14.06 27.59 -4.75
C ASN A 69 -14.01 27.39 -3.24
N GLY A 70 -13.82 28.48 -2.50
CA GLY A 70 -13.65 28.51 -1.04
C GLY A 70 -12.19 28.49 -0.57
N SER A 71 -11.23 28.26 -1.47
CA SER A 71 -9.81 28.55 -1.18
C SER A 71 -9.60 30.04 -0.95
N HIS A 72 -8.68 30.40 -0.05
CA HIS A 72 -8.40 31.78 0.29
C HIS A 72 -7.01 31.97 0.92
N CYS A 73 -6.50 33.19 0.83
CA CYS A 73 -5.16 33.56 1.32
C CYS A 73 -5.09 33.96 2.80
N GLY A 74 -6.22 33.96 3.52
CA GLY A 74 -6.23 34.29 4.95
C GLY A 74 -6.08 35.78 5.25
N GLU A 75 -6.73 36.65 4.47
CA GLU A 75 -6.70 38.10 4.67
C GLU A 75 -7.20 38.49 6.09
N ASN A 76 -6.57 39.51 6.70
CA ASN A 76 -6.95 40.10 8.00
C ASN A 76 -6.88 39.19 9.25
N SER A 77 -5.97 38.19 9.30
CA SER A 77 -5.64 37.27 10.42
C SER A 77 -6.00 35.79 10.21
N GLY A 78 -6.54 35.44 9.04
CA GLY A 78 -6.81 34.06 8.67
C GLY A 78 -5.55 33.27 8.31
N SER A 79 -5.59 31.96 8.52
CA SER A 79 -4.64 31.02 7.92
C SER A 79 -5.08 30.72 6.48
N PRO A 80 -4.17 30.69 5.49
CA PRO A 80 -4.51 30.30 4.12
C PRO A 80 -5.15 28.91 4.10
N LEU A 81 -6.19 28.76 3.28
CA LEU A 81 -6.88 27.49 3.06
C LEU A 81 -6.81 27.16 1.59
N LEU A 82 -6.30 25.96 1.31
CA LEU A 82 -6.53 25.32 0.03
C LEU A 82 -7.75 24.42 0.15
N LEU A 83 -8.74 24.60 -0.72
CA LEU A 83 -9.93 23.75 -0.85
C LEU A 83 -10.13 23.39 -2.32
N VAL A 84 -10.02 22.11 -2.61
CA VAL A 84 -10.19 21.51 -3.94
C VAL A 84 -11.49 20.73 -3.97
N ASN A 85 -12.39 21.08 -4.88
CA ASN A 85 -13.66 20.39 -5.07
C ASN A 85 -13.66 19.65 -6.41
N PHE A 86 -14.16 18.42 -6.43
CA PHE A 86 -14.15 17.56 -7.60
C PHE A 86 -15.29 16.54 -7.60
N GLY A 87 -15.57 16.00 -8.79
CA GLY A 87 -16.58 14.97 -8.98
C GLY A 87 -17.96 15.38 -8.45
N ASN A 88 -18.72 14.40 -7.95
CA ASN A 88 -20.08 14.61 -7.48
C ASN A 88 -20.13 15.01 -5.99
N GLY A 89 -19.46 16.13 -5.64
CA GLY A 89 -19.47 16.70 -4.30
C GLY A 89 -18.39 16.19 -3.34
N HIS A 90 -17.26 15.71 -3.86
CA HIS A 90 -16.08 15.42 -3.06
C HIS A 90 -15.22 16.68 -2.92
N SER A 91 -14.52 16.80 -1.80
CA SER A 91 -13.56 17.88 -1.60
C SER A 91 -12.36 17.44 -0.77
N TRP A 92 -11.24 18.10 -1.00
CA TRP A 92 -9.99 17.90 -0.30
C TRP A 92 -9.46 19.28 0.09
N SER A 93 -9.22 19.50 1.37
CA SER A 93 -8.70 20.77 1.86
C SER A 93 -7.48 20.60 2.75
N LEU A 94 -6.65 21.62 2.72
CA LEU A 94 -5.44 21.73 3.53
C LEU A 94 -5.36 23.13 4.11
N ASN A 95 -5.40 23.21 5.44
CA ASN A 95 -5.21 24.45 6.18
C ASN A 95 -3.73 24.64 6.50
N PHE A 96 -3.21 25.84 6.23
CA PHE A 96 -1.81 26.16 6.47
C PHE A 96 -1.64 27.04 7.69
N THR A 97 -0.92 26.55 8.69
CA THR A 97 -0.49 27.37 9.82
C THR A 97 0.95 27.85 9.58
N LYS A 98 1.37 28.89 10.30
CA LYS A 98 2.77 29.30 10.33
C LYS A 98 3.19 29.82 11.68
N ASN A 99 4.48 29.76 11.95
CA ASN A 99 5.15 30.51 13.00
C ASN A 99 6.06 31.59 12.36
N SER A 100 7.01 32.13 13.11
CA SER A 100 7.93 33.16 12.64
C SER A 100 8.88 32.71 11.51
N THR A 101 9.07 31.40 11.32
CA THR A 101 10.11 30.85 10.42
C THR A 101 9.61 29.72 9.52
N MET A 102 8.52 29.05 9.86
CA MET A 102 8.03 27.85 9.17
C MET A 102 6.52 27.90 8.96
N TYR A 103 6.04 27.20 7.93
CA TYR A 103 4.65 26.88 7.69
C TYR A 103 4.41 25.36 7.73
N SER A 104 3.22 24.91 8.11
CA SER A 104 2.83 23.50 8.15
C SER A 104 1.40 23.32 7.63
N GLY A 105 1.08 22.08 7.24
CA GLY A 105 -0.27 21.67 6.82
C GLY A 105 -0.84 20.67 7.82
N ASP A 106 -1.23 21.19 8.98
CA ASP A 106 -1.59 20.38 10.16
C ASP A 106 -3.00 19.77 10.06
N ILE A 107 -3.88 20.38 9.27
CA ILE A 107 -5.27 19.93 9.12
C ILE A 107 -5.55 19.73 7.63
N LEU A 108 -5.44 18.47 7.21
CA LEU A 108 -5.97 17.98 5.95
C LEU A 108 -7.36 17.41 6.21
N ASN A 109 -8.36 17.88 5.47
CA ASN A 109 -9.71 17.33 5.49
C ASN A 109 -10.08 16.76 4.12
N PHE A 110 -10.37 15.47 4.07
CA PHE A 110 -11.00 14.85 2.90
C PHE A 110 -12.47 14.63 3.16
N THR A 111 -13.33 15.31 2.41
CA THR A 111 -14.78 15.12 2.45
C THR A 111 -15.23 14.37 1.21
N TYR A 112 -15.93 13.25 1.41
CA TYR A 112 -16.45 12.43 0.32
C TYR A 112 -17.96 12.30 0.40
N ASN A 113 -18.60 12.32 -0.77
CA ASN A 113 -20.04 12.20 -0.90
C ASN A 113 -20.44 10.74 -1.17
N THR A 114 -21.00 10.09 -0.16
CA THR A 114 -21.53 8.71 -0.29
C THR A 114 -22.81 8.62 -1.12
N ASN A 115 -23.39 9.75 -1.57
CA ASN A 115 -24.43 9.75 -2.60
C ASN A 115 -23.88 9.54 -4.01
N ASP A 116 -22.57 9.66 -4.22
CA ASP A 116 -21.97 9.44 -5.54
C ASP A 116 -21.98 7.95 -5.88
N SER A 117 -23.02 7.50 -6.58
CA SER A 117 -23.22 6.11 -6.97
C SER A 117 -22.13 5.57 -7.90
N THR A 118 -21.30 6.43 -8.49
CA THR A 118 -20.13 6.02 -9.27
C THR A 118 -19.10 5.32 -8.39
N PHE A 119 -18.89 5.83 -7.18
CA PHE A 119 -17.90 5.31 -6.23
C PHE A 119 -18.53 4.55 -5.06
N PHE A 120 -19.78 4.85 -4.73
CA PHE A 120 -20.50 4.35 -3.57
C PHE A 120 -21.92 3.85 -3.93
N PRO A 121 -22.08 2.93 -4.91
CA PRO A 121 -23.39 2.53 -5.43
C PRO A 121 -24.32 1.93 -4.37
N ASP A 122 -23.75 1.23 -3.39
CA ASP A 122 -24.49 0.45 -2.38
C ASP A 122 -24.31 1.01 -0.96
N ALA A 123 -23.98 2.30 -0.80
CA ALA A 123 -23.74 2.87 0.53
C ALA A 123 -24.99 2.83 1.40
N LEU A 124 -24.88 2.22 2.59
CA LEU A 124 -25.98 2.11 3.56
C LEU A 124 -26.46 3.47 4.04
N LYS A 125 -25.52 4.37 4.33
CA LYS A 125 -25.79 5.75 4.77
C LYS A 125 -25.25 6.70 3.72
N GLN A 126 -26.17 7.49 3.19
CA GLN A 126 -25.89 8.54 2.23
C GLN A 126 -25.59 9.87 2.91
N GLY A 127 -24.77 10.70 2.28
CA GLY A 127 -24.38 12.02 2.79
C GLY A 127 -22.87 12.32 2.65
N LEU A 128 -22.50 13.51 3.09
CA LEU A 128 -21.10 13.94 3.18
C LEU A 128 -20.47 13.35 4.45
N LYS A 129 -19.29 12.75 4.29
CA LYS A 129 -18.46 12.27 5.39
C LYS A 129 -17.08 12.90 5.28
N SER A 130 -16.43 13.16 6.40
CA SER A 130 -15.14 13.85 6.45
C SER A 130 -14.12 13.03 7.23
N SER A 131 -12.87 13.10 6.78
CA SER A 131 -11.73 12.42 7.38
C SER A 131 -10.62 13.44 7.59
N LEU A 132 -10.13 13.56 8.83
CA LEU A 132 -9.11 14.54 9.22
C LEU A 132 -7.76 13.86 9.49
N THR A 133 -6.69 14.42 8.94
CA THR A 133 -5.32 13.94 9.20
C THR A 133 -4.32 15.07 9.04
N LYS A 134 -3.05 14.79 9.32
CA LYS A 134 -1.93 15.70 9.06
C LYS A 134 -1.25 15.28 7.75
N PHE A 135 -0.74 16.25 7.00
CA PHE A 135 -0.03 15.98 5.74
C PHE A 135 1.35 16.63 5.68
N LEU A 136 1.45 17.92 5.96
CA LEU A 136 2.69 18.64 5.74
C LEU A 136 3.36 18.99 7.08
N ASP A 137 4.49 18.34 7.35
CA ASP A 137 5.38 18.72 8.43
C ASP A 137 5.96 20.13 8.23
N PRO A 138 6.47 20.79 9.30
CA PRO A 138 6.97 22.16 9.19
C PRO A 138 8.05 22.35 8.12
N VAL A 139 7.80 23.29 7.21
CA VAL A 139 8.69 23.71 6.13
C VAL A 139 9.09 25.17 6.35
N LEU A 140 10.36 25.51 6.09
CA LEU A 140 10.83 26.90 6.17
C LEU A 140 9.99 27.82 5.26
N LEU A 141 9.67 29.02 5.74
CA LEU A 141 9.05 30.06 4.91
C LEU A 141 9.94 30.36 3.69
N ASN A 142 9.30 30.80 2.60
CA ASN A 142 9.96 31.09 1.32
C ASN A 142 10.71 29.87 0.74
N ARG A 143 10.19 28.67 0.98
CA ARG A 143 10.62 27.41 0.36
C ARG A 143 9.43 26.70 -0.26
N THR A 144 9.71 25.92 -1.28
CA THR A 144 8.73 25.05 -1.93
C THR A 144 9.01 23.62 -1.52
N TYR A 145 8.03 22.96 -0.90
CA TYR A 145 8.12 21.55 -0.56
C TYR A 145 7.96 20.69 -1.82
N LYS A 146 8.88 19.75 -2.02
CA LYS A 146 8.81 18.75 -3.07
C LYS A 146 8.92 17.34 -2.54
N CYS A 147 8.04 16.46 -3.00
CA CYS A 147 8.12 15.03 -2.69
C CYS A 147 7.57 14.18 -3.83
N MET A 148 8.47 13.45 -4.51
CA MET A 148 8.15 12.52 -5.59
C MET A 148 7.66 11.18 -5.05
N HIS A 149 8.20 10.72 -3.92
CA HIS A 149 7.80 9.47 -3.29
C HIS A 149 6.36 9.50 -2.76
N ASN A 150 5.81 8.30 -2.59
CA ASN A 150 4.47 8.11 -2.09
C ASN A 150 4.40 8.33 -0.58
N GLU A 151 3.41 9.12 -0.16
CA GLU A 151 3.04 9.36 1.22
C GLU A 151 1.68 8.72 1.49
N ILE A 152 1.58 7.93 2.57
CA ILE A 152 0.36 7.21 2.95
C ILE A 152 -0.23 7.85 4.20
N LEU A 153 -1.37 8.52 4.04
CA LEU A 153 -2.11 9.10 5.14
C LEU A 153 -3.29 8.19 5.49
N ARG A 154 -3.41 7.84 6.77
CA ARG A 154 -4.50 6.99 7.28
C ARG A 154 -5.34 7.78 8.27
N SER A 155 -6.66 7.71 8.12
CA SER A 155 -7.60 8.28 9.07
C SER A 155 -8.90 7.49 9.03
N GLU A 156 -9.24 6.86 10.16
CA GLU A 156 -10.44 6.03 10.32
C GLU A 156 -10.57 4.99 9.19
N ASN A 157 -11.57 5.16 8.32
CA ASN A 157 -11.94 4.28 7.22
C ASN A 157 -11.38 4.78 5.86
N VAL A 158 -10.48 5.76 5.86
CA VAL A 158 -9.89 6.37 4.67
C VAL A 158 -8.37 6.18 4.65
N ILE A 159 -7.87 5.81 3.47
CA ILE A 159 -6.45 5.83 3.13
C ILE A 159 -6.26 6.79 1.97
N GLN A 160 -5.33 7.72 2.11
CA GLN A 160 -4.92 8.63 1.04
C GLN A 160 -3.48 8.30 0.66
N LEU A 161 -3.24 8.13 -0.63
CA LEU A 161 -1.90 7.96 -1.19
C LEU A 161 -1.60 9.24 -1.98
N ILE A 162 -0.64 10.03 -1.52
CA ILE A 162 -0.26 11.32 -2.13
C ILE A 162 1.15 11.20 -2.68
N TRP A 163 1.42 11.76 -3.86
CA TRP A 163 2.76 11.75 -4.45
C TRP A 163 2.94 12.84 -5.50
N ASN A 164 4.17 13.01 -5.98
CA ASN A 164 4.55 14.03 -6.95
C ASN A 164 4.10 15.43 -6.51
N VAL A 165 4.39 15.76 -5.25
CA VAL A 165 3.99 16.98 -4.57
C VAL A 165 4.97 18.11 -4.92
N THR A 166 4.43 19.25 -5.28
CA THR A 166 5.09 20.57 -5.28
C THR A 166 4.16 21.55 -4.58
N LEU A 167 4.53 22.00 -3.39
CA LEU A 167 3.62 22.74 -2.51
C LEU A 167 4.33 23.89 -1.81
N GLN A 168 3.76 25.08 -1.93
CA GLN A 168 4.15 26.24 -1.13
C GLN A 168 2.91 27.03 -0.71
N ALA A 169 2.84 27.33 0.58
CA ALA A 169 1.91 28.32 1.12
C ALA A 169 2.68 29.58 1.49
N TYR A 170 1.95 30.68 1.69
CA TYR A 170 2.51 31.99 1.98
C TYR A 170 3.53 32.45 0.92
N VAL A 171 3.24 32.19 -0.35
CA VAL A 171 4.06 32.66 -1.48
C VAL A 171 4.19 34.19 -1.41
N GLN A 172 5.41 34.68 -1.68
CA GLN A 172 5.73 36.11 -1.69
C GLN A 172 6.21 36.51 -3.09
N ASN A 173 5.84 37.72 -3.54
CA ASN A 173 6.27 38.29 -4.83
C ASN A 173 5.95 37.38 -6.03
N ASP A 174 4.84 36.63 -5.99
CA ASP A 174 4.38 35.74 -7.06
C ASP A 174 5.41 34.71 -7.55
N THR A 175 6.43 34.42 -6.74
CA THR A 175 7.52 33.54 -7.14
C THR A 175 7.69 32.43 -6.12
N LEU A 176 7.79 31.20 -6.60
CA LEU A 176 8.10 30.05 -5.76
C LEU A 176 9.49 30.18 -5.15
N GLY A 177 9.59 29.76 -3.89
CA GLY A 177 10.84 29.75 -3.15
C GLY A 177 11.79 28.68 -3.64
N GLN A 178 12.95 28.59 -3.00
CA GLN A 178 13.88 27.49 -3.27
C GLN A 178 13.24 26.16 -2.86
N GLU A 179 13.43 25.14 -3.70
CA GLU A 179 12.90 23.81 -3.44
C GLU A 179 13.60 23.15 -2.24
N ILE A 180 12.82 22.47 -1.41
CA ILE A 180 13.29 21.53 -0.42
C ILE A 180 12.65 20.18 -0.69
N THR A 181 13.44 19.11 -0.64
CA THR A 181 12.94 17.75 -0.88
C THR A 181 12.61 17.05 0.43
N CYS A 182 11.55 16.24 0.41
CA CYS A 182 11.19 15.36 1.51
C CYS A 182 12.29 14.32 1.78
N ASP A 183 12.33 13.78 2.99
CA ASP A 183 13.36 12.82 3.39
C ASP A 183 13.36 11.55 2.53
N ALA A 184 12.19 11.12 2.06
CA ALA A 184 12.05 9.97 1.17
C ALA A 184 12.72 10.18 -0.20
N ASP A 185 12.75 11.42 -0.70
CA ASP A 185 13.39 11.80 -1.97
C ASP A 185 14.90 12.03 -1.83
N LYS A 186 15.40 12.19 -0.59
CA LYS A 186 16.83 12.41 -0.39
C LYS A 186 17.58 11.19 -0.90
N PRO A 187 18.68 11.38 -1.66
CA PRO A 187 19.56 10.28 -1.99
C PRO A 187 19.98 9.60 -0.70
N VAL A 188 19.73 8.30 -0.60
CA VAL A 188 20.29 7.49 0.47
C VAL A 188 21.80 7.57 0.26
N VAL A 189 22.46 8.46 1.02
CA VAL A 189 23.91 8.47 1.08
C VAL A 189 24.27 7.10 1.64
N PRO A 190 24.99 6.24 0.89
CA PRO A 190 25.48 5.02 1.47
C PRO A 190 26.36 5.44 2.63
N THR A 191 25.89 5.18 3.86
CA THR A 191 26.77 5.20 5.02
C THR A 191 27.95 4.32 4.64
N PRO A 192 29.22 4.75 4.85
CA PRO A 192 30.35 3.86 4.66
C PRO A 192 30.06 2.67 5.55
N THR A 193 29.65 1.58 4.92
CA THR A 193 29.36 0.36 5.63
C THR A 193 30.71 0.00 6.23
N PRO A 194 30.82 -0.20 7.56
CA PRO A 194 31.97 -0.92 8.08
C PRO A 194 32.14 -2.13 7.16
N PRO A 195 33.36 -2.50 6.73
CA PRO A 195 33.56 -3.60 5.80
C PRO A 195 32.65 -4.74 6.26
N ALA A 196 31.68 -5.07 5.41
CA ALA A 196 30.65 -6.02 5.77
C ALA A 196 31.41 -7.23 6.34
N PRO A 197 31.10 -7.70 7.57
CA PRO A 197 31.68 -8.95 8.01
C PRO A 197 31.37 -9.90 6.88
N THR A 198 32.43 -10.46 6.29
CA THR A 198 32.32 -11.41 5.18
C THR A 198 31.15 -12.31 5.53
N PRO A 199 30.09 -12.42 4.69
CA PRO A 199 28.97 -13.25 5.05
C PRO A 199 29.58 -14.58 5.42
N LYS A 200 29.45 -14.97 6.70
CA LYS A 200 29.80 -16.32 7.09
C LYS A 200 29.05 -17.17 6.09
N PRO A 201 29.72 -18.11 5.39
CA PRO A 201 29.04 -19.01 4.47
C PRO A 201 27.76 -19.45 5.16
N VAL A 202 26.59 -19.15 4.59
CA VAL A 202 25.34 -19.60 5.17
C VAL A 202 25.49 -21.10 5.23
N ASP A 203 25.55 -21.65 6.45
CA ASP A 203 25.82 -23.06 6.64
C ASP A 203 24.81 -23.84 5.81
N LYS A 204 25.28 -24.86 5.10
CA LYS A 204 24.38 -25.74 4.36
C LYS A 204 23.37 -26.32 5.35
N PRO A 205 22.07 -26.35 5.02
CA PRO A 205 21.09 -26.95 5.92
C PRO A 205 21.50 -28.38 6.26
N SER A 206 21.34 -28.76 7.52
CA SER A 206 21.65 -30.11 7.97
C SER A 206 20.56 -31.08 7.52
N VAL A 207 20.94 -32.29 7.12
CA VAL A 207 19.99 -33.33 6.73
C VAL A 207 19.30 -33.87 8.00
N GLY A 208 17.98 -33.79 8.04
CA GLY A 208 17.15 -34.48 9.03
C GLY A 208 16.57 -35.76 8.47
N ASN A 209 16.41 -36.78 9.33
CA ASN A 209 15.75 -38.04 9.00
C ASN A 209 14.42 -38.11 9.74
N TYR A 210 13.32 -38.11 8.99
CA TYR A 210 11.96 -38.07 9.53
C TYR A 210 11.21 -39.35 9.16
N VAL A 211 10.43 -39.85 10.10
CA VAL A 211 9.67 -41.09 9.97
C VAL A 211 8.23 -40.85 10.36
N VAL A 212 7.29 -41.21 9.48
CA VAL A 212 5.86 -41.27 9.80
C VAL A 212 5.46 -42.74 9.86
N SER A 213 4.79 -43.12 10.93
CA SER A 213 4.32 -44.48 11.17
C SER A 213 2.86 -44.47 11.58
N ASP A 214 2.15 -45.53 11.22
CA ASP A 214 0.81 -45.84 11.68
C ASP A 214 0.80 -47.21 12.39
N ASP A 215 -0.40 -47.72 12.67
CA ASP A 215 -0.61 -49.02 13.33
C ASP A 215 -0.10 -50.22 12.49
N THR A 216 0.13 -50.03 11.19
CA THR A 216 0.61 -51.06 10.25
C THR A 216 2.12 -51.02 10.02
N GLY A 217 2.78 -49.90 10.36
CA GLY A 217 4.22 -49.75 10.32
C GLY A 217 4.68 -48.38 9.81
N LYS A 218 5.92 -48.32 9.31
CA LYS A 218 6.48 -47.09 8.74
C LYS A 218 5.95 -46.90 7.31
N CYS A 219 5.27 -45.79 7.04
CA CYS A 219 4.72 -45.49 5.71
C CYS A 219 5.52 -44.42 4.95
N LEU A 220 6.30 -43.58 5.66
CA LEU A 220 7.09 -42.53 5.05
C LEU A 220 8.45 -42.37 5.74
N LEU A 221 9.49 -42.33 4.92
CA LEU A 221 10.86 -42.05 5.31
C LEU A 221 11.35 -40.87 4.47
N ALA A 222 11.74 -39.78 5.13
CA ALA A 222 12.23 -38.59 4.45
C ALA A 222 13.59 -38.16 5.02
N SER A 223 14.59 -38.07 4.16
CA SER A 223 15.91 -37.52 4.47
C SER A 223 16.07 -36.20 3.72
N LEU A 224 15.89 -35.08 4.41
CA LEU A 224 15.80 -33.76 3.77
C LEU A 224 16.66 -32.74 4.52
N ALA A 225 17.37 -31.90 3.77
CA ALA A 225 17.99 -30.68 4.28
C ALA A 225 17.17 -29.48 3.79
N LEU A 226 16.57 -28.73 4.71
CA LEU A 226 15.59 -27.68 4.38
C LEU A 226 16.11 -26.29 4.74
N GLN A 227 16.07 -25.41 3.74
CA GLN A 227 16.29 -23.98 3.89
C GLN A 227 15.08 -23.24 3.31
N VAL A 228 14.47 -22.40 4.13
CA VAL A 228 13.33 -21.57 3.75
C VAL A 228 13.83 -20.18 3.41
N ASN A 229 13.44 -19.64 2.27
CA ASN A 229 13.64 -18.23 1.92
C ASN A 229 12.30 -17.51 2.00
N ALA A 230 12.13 -16.68 3.02
CA ALA A 230 10.89 -15.94 3.25
C ALA A 230 11.14 -14.44 3.06
N SER A 231 10.26 -13.76 2.31
CA SER A 231 10.27 -12.31 2.21
C SER A 231 9.30 -11.73 3.25
N LEU A 232 9.82 -10.96 4.20
CA LEU A 232 9.06 -10.25 5.21
C LEU A 232 9.05 -8.75 4.91
N THR A 233 7.93 -8.09 5.17
CA THR A 233 7.88 -6.63 5.13
C THR A 233 8.07 -6.09 6.54
N ILE A 234 9.24 -5.49 6.81
CA ILE A 234 9.58 -4.87 8.09
C ILE A 234 9.76 -3.39 7.83
N GLU A 235 9.03 -2.53 8.53
CA GLU A 235 9.11 -1.06 8.39
C GLU A 235 8.96 -0.58 6.93
N GLY A 236 8.07 -1.23 6.16
CA GLY A 236 7.81 -0.88 4.76
C GLY A 236 8.86 -1.38 3.76
N LYS A 237 9.93 -2.05 4.21
CA LYS A 237 10.96 -2.65 3.37
C LYS A 237 10.81 -4.17 3.30
N ASN A 238 10.95 -4.72 2.09
CA ASN A 238 11.03 -6.17 1.91
C ASN A 238 12.42 -6.67 2.32
N VAL A 239 12.45 -7.56 3.31
CA VAL A 239 13.64 -8.20 3.85
C VAL A 239 13.51 -9.70 3.59
N SER A 240 14.43 -10.26 2.81
CA SER A 240 14.53 -11.71 2.63
C SER A 240 15.26 -12.33 3.82
N VAL A 241 14.62 -13.29 4.48
CA VAL A 241 15.16 -14.05 5.60
C VAL A 241 15.34 -15.49 5.15
N LEU A 242 16.58 -15.98 5.26
CA LEU A 242 16.91 -17.39 5.09
C LEU A 242 16.84 -18.08 6.45
N TYR A 243 16.08 -19.17 6.52
CA TYR A 243 15.92 -19.98 7.71
C TYR A 243 16.28 -21.44 7.42
N ASN A 244 17.37 -21.92 8.01
CA ASN A 244 17.72 -23.34 8.00
C ASN A 244 16.94 -24.05 9.10
N LEU A 245 16.20 -25.09 8.72
CA LEU A 245 15.51 -25.94 9.66
C LEU A 245 16.55 -26.75 10.46
N ASN A 246 16.43 -26.76 11.79
CA ASN A 246 17.33 -27.55 12.64
C ASN A 246 16.67 -28.90 12.98
N PRO A 247 17.17 -30.02 12.45
CA PRO A 247 16.55 -31.32 12.67
C PRO A 247 16.58 -31.78 14.13
N ASN A 248 17.50 -31.26 14.96
CA ASN A 248 17.58 -31.61 16.38
C ASN A 248 16.48 -30.96 17.23
N THR A 249 15.89 -29.86 16.75
CA THR A 249 14.83 -29.11 17.45
C THR A 249 13.49 -29.19 16.73
N THR A 250 13.44 -29.87 15.58
CA THR A 250 12.23 -30.02 14.78
C THR A 250 11.47 -31.26 15.20
N SER A 251 10.19 -31.09 15.51
CA SER A 251 9.28 -32.22 15.72
C SER A 251 8.59 -32.62 14.41
N SER A 252 8.48 -33.92 14.16
CA SER A 252 7.80 -34.46 12.98
C SER A 252 6.52 -35.18 13.35
N THR A 253 5.43 -34.88 12.63
CA THR A 253 4.15 -35.58 12.71
C THR A 253 3.64 -35.88 11.30
N GLY A 254 2.63 -36.73 11.15
CA GLY A 254 2.10 -37.05 9.84
C GLY A 254 0.99 -38.08 9.87
N THR A 255 0.44 -38.38 8.69
CA THR A 255 -0.58 -39.41 8.49
C THR A 255 -0.19 -40.35 7.38
N CYS A 256 -0.53 -41.62 7.54
CA CYS A 256 -0.38 -42.65 6.53
C CYS A 256 -1.73 -42.91 5.85
N GLY A 257 -1.71 -43.11 4.54
CA GLY A 257 -2.85 -43.51 3.73
C GLY A 257 -2.38 -44.45 2.61
N ASN A 258 -3.33 -45.06 1.90
CA ASN A 258 -3.00 -46.06 0.88
C ASN A 258 -2.21 -45.46 -0.30
N ASP A 259 -2.63 -44.29 -0.78
CA ASP A 259 -2.01 -43.60 -1.92
C ASP A 259 -1.44 -42.22 -1.54
N THR A 260 -1.58 -41.82 -0.28
CA THR A 260 -1.18 -40.50 0.21
C THR A 260 -0.49 -40.60 1.58
N ALA A 261 0.44 -39.69 1.82
CA ALA A 261 1.06 -39.53 3.13
C ALA A 261 1.31 -38.04 3.41
N THR A 262 1.24 -37.64 4.68
CA THR A 262 1.60 -36.28 5.09
C THR A 262 2.81 -36.31 6.01
N LEU A 263 3.71 -35.34 5.83
CA LEU A 263 4.80 -35.07 6.75
C LEU A 263 4.75 -33.60 7.16
N ARG A 264 4.53 -33.36 8.44
CA ARG A 264 4.56 -32.03 9.04
C ARG A 264 5.76 -31.89 9.95
N LEU A 265 6.58 -30.88 9.67
CA LEU A 265 7.76 -30.51 10.43
C LEU A 265 7.47 -29.20 11.16
N ASN A 266 7.44 -29.25 12.50
CA ASN A 266 7.25 -28.06 13.33
C ASN A 266 8.57 -27.76 14.06
N ASP A 267 9.18 -26.63 13.71
CA ASP A 267 10.31 -26.03 14.41
C ASP A 267 9.82 -24.75 15.12
N THR A 268 10.67 -24.16 15.95
CA THR A 268 10.39 -22.99 16.79
C THR A 268 9.86 -21.76 16.03
N LYS A 269 10.21 -21.60 14.74
CA LYS A 269 9.86 -20.43 13.92
C LYS A 269 9.03 -20.75 12.67
N VAL A 270 9.00 -22.00 12.24
CA VAL A 270 8.40 -22.41 10.97
C VAL A 270 7.71 -23.75 11.12
N ALA A 271 6.52 -23.86 10.54
CA ALA A 271 5.85 -25.12 10.28
C ALA A 271 5.81 -25.38 8.76
N ILE A 272 6.30 -26.55 8.34
CA ILE A 272 6.31 -26.98 6.94
C ILE A 272 5.52 -28.29 6.83
N GLU A 273 4.61 -28.37 5.86
CA GLU A 273 3.78 -29.52 5.60
C GLU A 273 4.00 -30.01 4.15
N PHE A 274 4.30 -31.28 4.02
CA PHE A 274 4.51 -31.98 2.77
C PHE A 274 3.39 -33.00 2.57
N ASP A 275 2.69 -32.89 1.44
CA ASP A 275 1.72 -33.88 1.00
C ASP A 275 2.33 -34.72 -0.13
N PHE A 276 2.40 -36.02 0.08
CA PHE A 276 2.86 -37.00 -0.90
C PHE A 276 1.64 -37.73 -1.45
N ALA A 277 1.56 -37.85 -2.77
CA ALA A 277 0.53 -38.62 -3.45
C ALA A 277 1.15 -39.49 -4.56
N ILE A 278 0.70 -40.73 -4.67
CA ILE A 278 1.11 -41.64 -5.76
C ILE A 278 0.27 -41.34 -7.00
N GLU A 279 0.93 -41.10 -8.13
CA GLU A 279 0.28 -41.04 -9.43
C GLU A 279 0.38 -42.39 -10.13
N HIS A 280 -0.66 -43.22 -10.00
CA HIS A 280 -0.72 -44.61 -10.52
C HIS A 280 -0.45 -44.73 -12.02
N CYS A 281 -0.72 -43.70 -12.81
CA CYS A 281 -0.48 -43.73 -14.25
C CYS A 281 0.99 -43.49 -14.64
N GLN A 282 1.86 -43.06 -13.72
CA GLN A 282 3.25 -42.71 -14.03
C GLN A 282 4.30 -43.34 -13.10
N GLU A 283 3.89 -44.12 -12.09
CA GLU A 283 4.78 -44.63 -11.02
C GLU A 283 5.62 -43.50 -10.39
N ARG A 284 5.06 -42.30 -10.28
CA ARG A 284 5.73 -41.12 -9.73
C ARG A 284 4.98 -40.60 -8.51
N TYR A 285 5.72 -39.97 -7.61
CA TYR A 285 5.15 -39.24 -6.49
C TYR A 285 4.98 -37.77 -6.85
N LYS A 286 3.80 -37.23 -6.60
CA LYS A 286 3.56 -35.80 -6.56
C LYS A 286 3.74 -35.31 -5.13
N ILE A 287 4.61 -34.31 -4.97
CA ILE A 287 4.86 -33.67 -3.68
C ILE A 287 4.29 -32.26 -3.73
N ARG A 288 3.34 -31.96 -2.85
CA ARG A 288 2.91 -30.59 -2.60
C ARG A 288 3.55 -30.12 -1.30
N VAL A 289 4.11 -28.91 -1.32
CA VAL A 289 4.72 -28.29 -0.14
C VAL A 289 3.92 -27.05 0.23
N SER A 290 3.56 -26.94 1.50
CA SER A 290 2.99 -25.73 2.07
C SER A 290 3.75 -25.36 3.35
N GLY A 291 3.86 -24.07 3.65
CA GLY A 291 4.63 -23.61 4.79
C GLY A 291 4.03 -22.35 5.39
N ARG A 292 4.17 -22.21 6.71
CA ARG A 292 3.73 -21.04 7.47
C ARG A 292 4.81 -20.65 8.47
N LEU A 293 5.10 -19.35 8.54
CA LEU A 293 5.89 -18.75 9.60
C LEU A 293 5.04 -18.65 10.87
N LEU A 294 5.61 -19.04 12.01
CA LEU A 294 4.96 -19.00 13.32
C LEU A 294 5.14 -17.65 14.01
#